data_AF-A0A925RZT2-F1
#
_entry.id   AF-A0A925RZT2-F1
#
_cell.length_a   1.000
_cell.length_b   1.000
_cell.length_c   1.000
_cell.angle_alpha   90.00
_cell.angle_beta   90.00
_cell.angle_gamma   90.00
#
_symmetry.space_group_name_H-M   'P 1'
#
loop_
_entity.id
_entity.type
_entity.pdbx_description
1 polymer ?
#
loop_
_entity_poly.entity_id
_entity_poly.type
_entity_poly.pdbx_seq_one_letter_code
_entity_poly.pdbx_strand_id
1 'polypeptide(L)' 'MARRIFNTLSHDGHVVTPLSDVTWSSAFGMVTDRFGTPWLILALDK' A
#
# COMPACT_ATOMS: atom_id res chain seq x y z
N MET A 1 9.75 -5.14 1.37
CA MET A 1 9.18 -5.16 0.00
C MET A 1 7.92 -4.30 -0.13
N ALA A 2 6.93 -4.45 0.76
CA ALA A 2 5.67 -3.70 0.72
C ALA A 2 5.85 -2.18 0.56
N ARG A 3 6.76 -1.56 1.33
CA ARG A 3 7.06 -0.11 1.22
C ARG A 3 7.54 0.31 -0.17
N ARG A 4 8.32 -0.52 -0.86
CA ARG A 4 8.76 -0.22 -2.23
C ARG A 4 7.59 -0.25 -3.20
N ILE A 5 6.76 -1.28 -3.12
CA ILE A 5 5.57 -1.44 -3.96
C ILE A 5 4.59 -0.29 -3.72
N PHE A 6 4.33 0.04 -2.46
CA PHE A 6 3.46 1.14 -2.07
C PHE A 6 3.94 2.48 -2.65
N ASN A 7 5.22 2.81 -2.45
CA ASN A 7 5.79 4.07 -2.97
C ASN A 7 5.74 4.15 -4.51
N THR A 8 5.90 3.03 -5.21
CA THR A 8 5.78 2.99 -6.68
C THR A 8 4.35 3.23 -7.14
N LEU A 9 3.38 2.56 -6.51
CA LEU A 9 1.97 2.69 -6.88
C LEU A 9 1.37 4.04 -6.44
N SER A 10 1.93 4.66 -5.40
CA SER A 10 1.53 6.01 -4.97
C SER A 10 2.11 7.13 -5.83
N HIS A 11 3.12 6.85 -6.66
CA HIS A 11 3.69 7.84 -7.56
C HIS A 11 2.65 8.24 -8.63
N ASP A 12 2.28 9.52 -8.64
CA ASP A 12 1.15 10.09 -9.41
C ASP A 12 -0.21 9.40 -9.15
N GLY A 13 -0.31 8.65 -8.06
CA GLY A 13 -1.52 8.03 -7.58
C GLY A 13 -2.15 8.80 -6.42
N HIS A 14 -3.16 8.22 -5.81
CA HIS A 14 -3.84 8.74 -4.63
C HIS A 14 -3.72 7.74 -3.47
N VAL A 15 -3.06 8.14 -2.39
CA VAL A 15 -3.02 7.35 -1.16
C VAL A 15 -4.39 7.41 -0.49
N VAL A 16 -5.05 6.26 -0.38
CA VAL A 16 -6.34 6.11 0.34
C VAL A 16 -6.08 5.88 1.82
N THR A 17 -5.18 4.95 2.12
CA THR A 17 -4.73 4.64 3.49
C THR A 17 -3.20 4.55 3.49
N PRO A 18 -2.49 5.40 4.25
CA PRO A 18 -1.04 5.36 4.34
C PRO A 18 -0.54 3.98 4.79
N LEU A 19 0.61 3.56 4.24
CA LEU A 19 1.24 2.31 4.67
C LEU A 19 1.66 2.41 6.14
N SER A 20 1.13 1.54 6.98
CA SER A 20 1.39 1.51 8.42
C SER A 20 1.39 0.08 8.94
N ASP A 21 1.94 -0.10 10.15
CA ASP A 21 1.89 -1.37 10.86
C ASP A 21 0.53 -1.48 11.56
N VAL A 22 -0.10 -2.65 11.50
CA VAL A 22 -1.37 -2.94 12.17
C VAL A 22 -1.24 -4.24 12.95
N THR A 23 -2.16 -4.50 13.88
CA THR A 23 -2.08 -5.63 14.84
C THR A 23 -1.82 -7.00 14.20
N TRP A 24 -2.23 -7.19 12.94
CA TRP A 24 -2.15 -8.45 12.20
C TRP A 24 -1.22 -8.40 10.99
N SER A 25 -0.50 -7.29 10.76
CA SER A 25 0.42 -7.16 9.62
C SER A 25 1.46 -6.07 9.86
N SER A 26 2.72 -6.41 9.55
CA SER A 26 3.85 -5.46 9.51
C SER A 26 3.76 -4.40 8.42
N ALA A 27 2.78 -4.45 7.52
CA ALA A 27 2.53 -3.38 6.55
C ALA A 27 1.13 -3.52 5.95
N PHE A 28 0.26 -2.55 6.16
CA PHE A 28 -1.05 -2.45 5.55
C PHE A 28 -1.28 -1.05 4.97
N GLY A 29 -1.82 -0.96 3.76
CA GLY A 29 -2.13 0.32 3.13
C GLY A 29 -2.96 0.16 1.84
N MET A 30 -3.54 1.27 1.40
CA MET A 30 -4.38 1.33 0.21
C MET A 30 -3.99 2.51 -0.67
N VAL A 31 -3.93 2.29 -1.98
CA VAL A 31 -3.58 3.31 -2.96
C VAL A 31 -4.37 3.09 -4.24
N THR A 32 -4.83 4.16 -4.87
CA THR A 32 -5.27 4.15 -6.26
C THR A 32 -4.09 4.61 -7.11
N ASP A 33 -3.62 3.81 -8.06
CA ASP A 33 -2.48 4.19 -8.88
C ASP A 33 -2.83 5.27 -9.92
N ARG A 34 -1.82 5.75 -10.65
CA ARG A 34 -1.97 6.80 -11.69
C ARG A 34 -2.89 6.45 -12.86
N PHE A 35 -3.25 5.17 -13.01
CA PHE A 35 -4.17 4.70 -14.05
C PHE A 35 -5.60 4.57 -13.51
N GLY A 36 -5.82 4.86 -12.23
CA GLY A 36 -7.11 4.73 -11.56
C GLY A 36 -7.37 3.34 -10.98
N THR A 37 -6.37 2.45 -10.92
CA THR A 37 -6.55 1.09 -10.40
C THR A 37 -6.40 1.06 -8.88
N PRO A 38 -7.38 0.55 -8.12
CA PRO A 38 -7.27 0.42 -6.67
C PRO A 38 -6.43 -0.79 -6.24
N TRP A 39 -5.54 -0.58 -5.28
CA TRP A 39 -4.65 -1.61 -4.72
C TRP A 39 -4.75 -1.65 -3.19
N LEU A 40 -4.84 -2.87 -2.66
CA LEU A 40 -4.63 -3.20 -1.26
C LEU A 40 -3.25 -3.84 -1.12
N ILE A 41 -2.40 -3.29 -0.25
CA ILE A 41 -1.06 -3.80 -0.01
C ILE A 41 -1.01 -4.28 1.43
N LEU A 42 -0.74 -5.57 1.62
CA LEU A 42 -0.49 -6.16 2.93
C LEU A 42 0.74 -7.07 2.93
N ALA A 43 1.51 -7.05 4.02
CA ALA A 43 2.55 -8.04 4.30
C ALA A 43 2.02 -9.04 5.34
N LEU A 44 1.77 -10.28 4.92
CA LEU A 44 1.44 -11.35 5.86
C LEU A 44 2.72 -11.84 6.51
N ASP A 45 2.84 -11.61 7.80
CA ASP A 45 3.88 -12.23 8.61
C ASP A 45 3.45 -13.68 8.90
N LYS A 46 4.38 -14.64 8.75
CA LYS A 46 4.12 -16.06 9.05
C LYS A 46 4.03 -16.32 10.55
#